data_AF-A0A8T2SYB8-F1
#
_entry.id   AF-A0A8T2SYB8-F1
#
_cell.length_a   1.000
_cell.length_b   1.000
_cell.length_c   1.000
_cell.angle_alpha   90.00
_cell.angle_beta   90.00
_cell.angle_gamma   90.00
#
_symmetry.space_group_name_H-M   'P 1'
#
loop_
_entity.id
_entity.type
_entity.pdbx_description
1 polymer ?
#
loop_
_entity_poly.entity_id
_entity_poly.type
_entity_poly.pdbx_seq_one_letter_code
_entity_poly.pdbx_strand_id
1 'polypeptide(L)'
;MADVMKSPCAKIAPSMLSSDFANLAAEAKRMLDCGADWLHMDIMDGHFVPNLTIGAPVIQSLRKHTDAYLDCHLMVTNPSDYVTSLAKAGASGFTFHIEVAGDGWNEHHKDSISFVNSKYEEK
;
A
#
# COMPACT_ATOMS: atom_id res chain seq x y z
N MET A 1 0.01 -23.32 -31.41
CA MET A 1 -1.32 -22.82 -31.01
C MET A 1 -1.06 -21.57 -30.19
N ALA A 2 -1.47 -20.42 -30.69
CA ALA A 2 -1.11 -19.13 -30.13
C ALA A 2 -1.67 -19.01 -28.72
N ASP A 3 -0.77 -18.72 -27.78
CA ASP A 3 -1.05 -18.33 -26.42
C ASP A 3 -1.93 -17.08 -26.46
N VAL A 4 -3.24 -17.26 -26.23
CA VAL A 4 -4.19 -16.14 -26.16
C VAL A 4 -3.80 -15.37 -24.90
N MET A 5 -3.01 -14.31 -25.07
CA MET A 5 -2.68 -13.36 -24.02
C MET A 5 -3.97 -12.94 -23.33
N LYS A 6 -4.19 -13.51 -22.13
CA LYS A 6 -5.32 -13.19 -21.27
C LYS A 6 -5.25 -11.69 -21.00
N SER A 7 -6.24 -10.93 -21.49
CA SER A 7 -6.29 -9.49 -21.26
C SER A 7 -6.17 -9.22 -19.76
N PRO A 8 -5.36 -8.22 -19.33
CA PRO A 8 -5.19 -7.92 -17.93
C PRO A 8 -6.56 -7.65 -17.30
N CYS A 9 -6.88 -8.40 -16.25
CA CYS A 9 -8.12 -8.22 -15.50
C CYS A 9 -7.98 -6.96 -14.64
N ALA A 10 -8.91 -6.01 -14.77
CA ALA A 10 -8.93 -4.81 -13.95
C ALA A 10 -9.02 -5.18 -12.47
N LYS A 11 -8.26 -4.47 -11.63
CA LYS A 11 -8.31 -4.60 -10.17
C LYS A 11 -9.05 -3.41 -9.59
N ILE A 12 -9.97 -3.68 -8.66
CA ILE A 12 -10.70 -2.65 -7.91
C ILE A 12 -10.11 -2.58 -6.49
N ALA A 13 -9.53 -1.43 -6.16
CA ALA A 13 -8.91 -1.16 -4.86
C ALA A 13 -9.55 0.10 -4.24
N PRO A 14 -10.66 -0.02 -3.49
CA PRO A 14 -11.28 1.13 -2.85
C PRO A 14 -10.31 1.79 -1.86
N SER A 15 -10.26 3.12 -1.87
CA SER A 15 -9.44 3.88 -0.91
C SER A 15 -10.10 3.88 0.47
N MET A 16 -9.36 3.35 1.44
CA MET A 16 -9.78 3.33 2.84
C MET A 16 -9.82 4.74 3.45
N LEU A 17 -9.17 5.74 2.85
CA LEU A 17 -9.21 7.14 3.29
C LEU A 17 -10.63 7.71 3.34
N SER A 18 -11.54 7.20 2.51
CA SER A 18 -12.95 7.63 2.47
C SER A 18 -13.86 6.87 3.46
N SER A 19 -13.30 5.99 4.28
CA SER A 19 -14.07 5.16 5.22
C SER A 19 -14.38 5.90 6.52
N ASP A 20 -15.36 5.39 7.26
CA ASP A 20 -15.48 5.72 8.68
C ASP A 20 -14.33 5.07 9.47
N PHE A 21 -13.38 5.86 9.91
CA PHE A 21 -12.22 5.39 10.67
C PHE A 21 -12.57 4.80 12.04
N ALA A 22 -13.70 5.20 12.64
CA ALA A 22 -14.17 4.60 13.89
C ALA A 22 -14.61 3.13 13.69
N ASN A 23 -14.90 2.73 12.46
CA ASN A 23 -15.41 1.40 12.12
C ASN A 23 -14.63 0.73 10.98
N LEU A 24 -13.33 1.04 10.86
CA LEU A 24 -12.50 0.70 9.70
C LEU A 24 -12.51 -0.80 9.33
N ALA A 25 -12.57 -1.70 10.31
CA ALA A 25 -12.62 -3.14 10.08
C ALA A 25 -13.91 -3.58 9.38
N ALA A 26 -15.06 -3.01 9.75
CA ALA A 26 -16.33 -3.30 9.10
C ALA A 26 -16.38 -2.68 7.70
N GLU A 27 -15.81 -1.48 7.51
CA GLU A 27 -15.71 -0.83 6.21
C GLU A 27 -14.89 -1.68 5.22
N ALA A 28 -13.73 -2.18 5.67
CA ALA A 28 -12.90 -3.09 4.90
C ALA A 28 -13.64 -4.38 4.53
N LYS A 29 -14.31 -5.01 5.50
CA LYS A 29 -15.10 -6.22 5.23
C LYS A 29 -16.20 -5.95 4.21
N ARG A 30 -16.94 -4.85 4.36
CA ARG A 30 -18.03 -4.47 3.45
C ARG A 30 -17.52 -4.29 2.01
N MET A 31 -16.38 -3.60 1.82
CA MET A 31 -15.78 -3.40 0.50
C MET A 31 -15.37 -4.73 -0.14
N LEU A 32 -14.78 -5.64 0.63
CA LEU A 32 -14.38 -6.97 0.17
C LEU A 32 -15.59 -7.85 -0.17
N ASP A 33 -16.63 -7.83 0.66
CA ASP A 33 -17.90 -8.53 0.39
C ASP A 33 -18.56 -8.01 -0.90
N CYS A 34 -18.35 -6.74 -1.25
CA CYS A 34 -18.81 -6.11 -2.50
C CYS A 34 -17.90 -6.39 -3.71
N GLY A 35 -16.85 -7.20 -3.55
CA GLY A 35 -15.99 -7.64 -4.66
C GLY A 35 -14.74 -6.79 -4.89
N ALA A 36 -14.31 -5.99 -3.92
CA ALA A 36 -12.99 -5.36 -3.99
C ALA A 36 -11.87 -6.42 -4.07
N ASP A 37 -10.91 -6.21 -4.96
CA ASP A 37 -9.73 -7.07 -5.03
C ASP A 37 -8.75 -6.75 -3.89
N TRP A 38 -8.46 -5.46 -3.71
CA TRP A 38 -7.48 -4.93 -2.76
C TRP A 38 -8.12 -3.82 -1.90
N LEU A 39 -7.42 -3.41 -0.84
CA LEU A 39 -7.75 -2.20 -0.09
C LEU A 39 -6.60 -1.21 -0.25
N HIS A 40 -6.92 -0.02 -0.75
CA HIS A 40 -5.93 1.02 -0.99
C HIS A 40 -5.77 1.89 0.25
N MET A 41 -4.52 2.08 0.66
CA MET A 41 -4.14 2.77 1.89
C MET A 41 -3.34 4.02 1.50
N ASP A 42 -3.92 5.19 1.71
CA ASP A 42 -3.28 6.48 1.45
C ASP A 42 -2.50 6.96 2.70
N ILE A 43 -1.17 6.87 2.67
CA ILE A 43 -0.27 7.32 3.74
C ILE A 43 0.26 8.71 3.37
N MET A 44 -0.09 9.71 4.17
CA MET A 44 0.30 11.12 3.96
C MET A 44 1.02 11.66 5.21
N ASP A 45 2.09 12.45 5.02
CA ASP A 45 2.95 12.94 6.12
C ASP A 45 2.77 14.42 6.48
N GLY A 46 1.81 15.12 5.87
CA GLY A 46 1.59 16.56 6.05
C GLY A 46 2.65 17.47 5.43
N HIS A 47 3.70 16.91 4.81
CA HIS A 47 4.81 17.66 4.22
C HIS A 47 4.78 17.57 2.69
N PHE A 48 4.74 16.35 2.14
CA PHE A 48 4.64 16.14 0.68
C PHE A 48 3.27 16.59 0.16
N VAL A 49 2.22 16.31 0.94
CA VAL A 49 0.85 16.82 0.74
C VAL A 49 0.37 17.50 2.02
N PRO A 50 -0.52 18.52 1.95
CA PRO A 50 -0.96 19.28 3.12
C PRO A 50 -2.02 18.55 3.95
N ASN A 51 -1.90 17.23 4.11
CA ASN A 51 -2.80 16.40 4.90
C ASN A 51 -2.02 15.30 5.62
N LEU A 52 -2.49 14.89 6.80
CA LEU A 52 -1.92 13.82 7.61
C LEU A 52 -2.98 12.74 7.81
N THR A 53 -2.71 11.51 7.39
CA THR A 53 -3.72 10.44 7.36
C THR A 53 -3.41 9.34 8.38
N ILE A 54 -2.88 8.22 7.93
CA ILE A 54 -2.67 6.99 8.68
C ILE A 54 -1.23 6.50 8.51
N GLY A 55 -0.79 5.62 9.41
CA GLY A 55 0.53 5.00 9.36
C GLY A 55 0.50 3.55 9.84
N ALA A 56 1.69 3.00 10.12
CA ALA A 56 1.87 1.61 10.53
C ALA A 56 0.92 1.10 11.65
N PRO A 57 0.58 1.87 12.70
CA PRO A 57 -0.35 1.40 13.73
C PRO A 57 -1.76 1.07 13.21
N VAL A 58 -2.25 1.83 12.22
CA VAL A 58 -3.57 1.59 11.60
C VAL A 58 -3.51 0.36 10.70
N ILE A 59 -2.46 0.23 9.88
CA ILE A 59 -2.22 -0.96 9.05
C ILE A 59 -2.16 -2.22 9.91
N GLN A 60 -1.40 -2.18 11.01
CA GLN A 60 -1.26 -3.31 11.94
C GLN A 60 -2.58 -3.68 12.61
N SER A 61 -3.40 -2.69 12.95
CA SER A 61 -4.72 -2.92 13.53
C SER A 61 -5.66 -3.54 12.50
N LEU A 62 -5.73 -2.99 11.29
CA LEU A 62 -6.58 -3.50 10.21
C LEU A 62 -6.19 -4.91 9.77
N ARG A 63 -4.89 -5.22 9.69
CA ARG A 63 -4.38 -6.54 9.29
C ARG A 63 -4.90 -7.68 10.17
N LYS A 64 -5.28 -7.41 11.43
CA LYS A 64 -5.91 -8.41 12.32
C LYS A 64 -7.32 -8.83 11.88
N HIS A 65 -7.92 -8.07 10.96
CA HIS A 65 -9.31 -8.22 10.53
C HIS A 65 -9.45 -8.54 9.04
N THR A 66 -8.36 -8.61 8.27
CA THR A 66 -8.41 -8.91 6.84
C THR A 66 -7.11 -9.51 6.31
N ASP A 67 -7.24 -10.47 5.39
CA ASP A 67 -6.14 -11.04 4.61
C ASP A 67 -6.00 -10.37 3.22
N ALA A 68 -6.79 -9.33 2.94
CA ALA A 68 -6.74 -8.61 1.68
C ALA A 68 -5.35 -8.02 1.40
N TYR A 69 -5.03 -7.82 0.12
CA TYR A 69 -3.84 -7.09 -0.28
C TYR A 69 -3.99 -5.62 0.14
N LEU A 70 -3.08 -5.13 0.99
CA LEU A 70 -3.06 -3.75 1.45
C LEU A 70 -2.07 -2.97 0.59
N ASP A 71 -2.60 -2.26 -0.39
CA ASP A 71 -1.85 -1.45 -1.36
C ASP A 71 -1.53 -0.08 -0.73
N CYS A 72 -0.29 0.13 -0.28
CA CYS A 72 0.10 1.34 0.45
C CYS A 72 0.71 2.37 -0.49
N HIS A 73 0.00 3.47 -0.70
CA HIS A 73 0.44 4.62 -1.46
C HIS A 73 1.06 5.67 -0.53
N LEU A 74 2.36 5.87 -0.69
CA LEU A 74 3.18 6.76 0.12
C LEU A 74 3.26 8.15 -0.52
N MET A 75 2.37 9.04 -0.09
CA MET A 75 2.41 10.47 -0.37
C MET A 75 3.22 11.17 0.73
N VAL A 76 4.50 10.84 0.80
CA VAL A 76 5.42 11.27 1.86
C VAL A 76 6.74 11.75 1.27
N THR A 77 7.44 12.60 2.01
CA THR A 77 8.69 13.22 1.59
C THR A 77 9.84 12.21 1.49
N ASN A 78 9.92 11.28 2.45
CA ASN A 78 10.97 10.25 2.52
C ASN A 78 10.33 8.84 2.60
N PRO A 79 9.94 8.21 1.47
CA PRO A 79 9.19 6.96 1.49
C PRO A 79 9.93 5.79 2.15
N SER A 80 11.26 5.76 2.06
CA SER A 80 12.13 4.75 2.67
C SER A 80 11.93 4.59 4.18
N ASP A 81 11.66 5.69 4.87
CA ASP A 81 11.51 5.73 6.32
C ASP A 81 10.27 4.94 6.77
N TYR A 82 9.30 4.75 5.86
CA TYR A 82 8.02 4.11 6.12
C TYR A 82 7.99 2.63 5.73
N VAL A 83 8.71 2.21 4.68
CA VAL A 83 8.62 0.86 4.10
C VAL A 83 8.79 -0.23 5.16
N THR A 84 9.85 -0.18 5.97
CA THR A 84 10.14 -1.23 6.96
C THR A 84 9.06 -1.34 8.03
N SER A 85 8.53 -0.21 8.51
CA SER A 85 7.52 -0.21 9.58
C SER A 85 6.16 -0.66 9.06
N LEU A 86 5.75 -0.19 7.88
CA LEU A 86 4.52 -0.60 7.21
C LEU A 86 4.55 -2.07 6.78
N ALA A 87 5.69 -2.56 6.30
CA ALA A 87 5.93 -3.96 6.00
C ALA A 87 5.69 -4.86 7.23
N LYS A 88 6.31 -4.51 8.37
CA LYS A 88 6.10 -5.21 9.64
C LYS A 88 4.66 -5.13 10.13
N ALA A 89 3.95 -4.05 9.82
CA ALA A 89 2.54 -3.88 10.11
C ALA A 89 1.63 -4.72 9.19
N GLY A 90 2.14 -5.28 8.10
CA GLY A 90 1.41 -6.14 7.18
C GLY A 90 0.94 -5.46 5.89
N ALA A 91 1.56 -4.34 5.48
CA ALA A 91 1.41 -3.82 4.13
C ALA A 91 1.85 -4.86 3.07
N SER A 92 1.19 -4.87 1.92
CA SER A 92 1.43 -5.87 0.86
C SER A 92 2.13 -5.30 -0.36
N GLY A 93 1.96 -4.01 -0.63
CA GLY A 93 2.57 -3.29 -1.73
C GLY A 93 2.89 -1.85 -1.35
N PHE A 94 3.81 -1.25 -2.09
CA PHE A 94 4.25 0.12 -1.87
C PHE A 94 4.32 0.84 -3.21
N THR A 95 3.68 2.01 -3.27
CA THR A 95 3.86 2.97 -4.35
C THR A 95 4.23 4.31 -3.75
N PHE A 96 4.95 5.14 -4.50
CA PHE A 96 5.34 6.47 -4.06
C PHE A 96 5.52 7.37 -5.28
N HIS A 97 5.58 8.66 -5.03
CA HIS A 97 5.74 9.68 -6.06
C HIS A 97 7.17 9.73 -6.59
N ILE A 98 7.34 9.76 -7.91
CA ILE A 98 8.68 9.81 -8.52
C ILE A 98 9.42 11.11 -8.17
N GLU A 99 8.67 12.17 -7.85
CA GLU A 99 9.16 13.49 -7.45
C GLU A 99 10.01 13.45 -6.17
N VAL A 100 9.84 12.43 -5.32
CA VAL A 100 10.66 12.23 -4.12
C VAL A 100 11.82 11.23 -4.35
N ALA A 101 11.94 10.66 -5.56
CA ALA A 101 13.09 9.86 -5.96
C ALA A 101 14.20 10.79 -6.48
N GLY A 102 15.09 11.23 -5.58
CA GLY A 102 16.27 12.00 -5.96
C GLY A 102 17.32 11.19 -6.73
N ASP A 103 18.36 11.87 -7.22
CA ASP A 103 19.51 11.21 -7.85
C ASP A 103 20.14 10.18 -6.88
N GLY A 104 20.45 8.98 -7.39
CA GLY A 104 21.04 7.91 -6.57
C GLY A 104 20.06 7.19 -5.63
N TRP A 105 18.74 7.42 -5.74
CA TRP A 105 17.74 6.77 -4.87
C TRP A 105 17.90 5.24 -4.80
N ASN A 106 18.17 4.58 -5.93
CA ASN A 106 18.40 3.14 -5.96
C ASN A 106 19.63 2.68 -5.15
N GLU A 107 20.65 3.52 -5.04
CA GLU A 107 21.87 3.21 -4.29
C GLU A 107 21.66 3.37 -2.79
N HIS A 108 20.92 4.40 -2.39
CA HIS A 108 20.64 4.72 -0.99
C HIS A 108 19.54 3.85 -0.36
N HIS A 109 18.70 3.20 -1.18
CA HIS A 109 17.52 2.47 -0.71
C HIS A 109 17.52 0.98 -1.10
N LYS A 110 18.70 0.38 -1.35
CA LYS A 110 18.85 -1.03 -1.74
C LYS A 110 18.09 -1.99 -0.82
N ASP A 111 18.11 -1.74 0.49
CA ASP A 111 17.42 -2.61 1.46
C ASP A 111 15.90 -2.54 1.34
N SER A 112 15.35 -1.33 1.12
CA SER A 112 13.91 -1.13 0.90
C SER A 112 13.48 -1.74 -0.44
N ILE A 113 14.27 -1.57 -1.48
CA ILE A 113 14.01 -2.14 -2.82
C ILE A 113 14.10 -3.67 -2.77
N SER A 114 15.11 -4.22 -2.12
CA SER A 114 15.28 -5.66 -1.92
C SER A 114 14.09 -6.26 -1.16
N PHE A 115 13.63 -5.59 -0.11
CA PHE A 115 12.43 -5.99 0.62
C PHE A 115 11.20 -6.03 -0.31
N VAL A 116 10.94 -4.94 -1.05
CA VAL A 116 9.81 -4.88 -1.99
C VAL A 116 9.90 -5.99 -3.03
N ASN A 117 11.07 -6.21 -3.63
CA ASN A 117 11.29 -7.23 -4.65
C ASN A 117 11.08 -8.66 -4.10
N SER A 118 11.58 -8.95 -2.90
CA SER A 118 11.37 -10.27 -2.27
C SER A 118 9.89 -10.62 -2.06
N LYS A 119 9.02 -9.62 -1.89
CA LYS A 119 7.57 -9.83 -1.77
C LYS A 119 6.86 -10.03 -3.12
N TYR A 120 7.46 -9.59 -4.22
CA TYR A 120 6.95 -9.84 -5.57
C TYR A 120 7.35 -11.22 -6.09
N GLU A 121 8.52 -11.75 -5.71
CA GLU A 121 9.01 -13.06 -6.15
C GLU A 121 8.33 -14.27 -5.46
N GLU A 122 7.61 -14.05 -4.36
CA GLU A 122 6.82 -15.09 -3.66
C GLU A 122 5.42 -15.36 -4.30
N LYS A 123 5.13 -14.81 -5.49
CA LYS A 123 3.88 -15.05 -6.25
C LYS A 123 4.13 -15.53 -7.66
#